data_AF-A0A540X3H6-F1
#
_entry.id   AF-A0A540X3H6-F1
#
_cell.length_a   1.000
_cell.length_b   1.000
_cell.length_c   1.000
_cell.angle_alpha   90.00
_cell.angle_beta   90.00
_cell.angle_gamma   90.00
#
_symmetry.space_group_name_H-M   'P 1'
#
loop_
_entity.id
_entity.type
_entity.pdbx_description
1 polymer ?
#
loop_
_entity_poly.entity_id
_entity_poly.type
_entity_poly.pdbx_seq_one_letter_code
_entity_poly.pdbx_strand_id
1 'polypeptide(L)'
;MSKVDERVWAGIDVLLDDYARLVPEDQVLVAYTPESRESAAWIATVLRMRGMEAALLGMRPKPFPDETFPQRLDAALPPAESLKGKLVIITVERDSMSHMMTFRNALARYDLDKWLAVRIINASQDFFLKALNVRSGMLSELNAGLLDRFMKARELKVKTPSGTDLRIGLDSERYRWISNRGVWRPGSFVILPAGEVATFPGTVDGVLVADGAFNINALTQVDARLAKNPIRIRIQDGHAVDYECDSPEVSRLVEAVFAQPNSRRAVSYTHSEPTRPRLTS
;
A
#
# COMPACT_ATOMS: atom_id res chain seq x y z
N MET A 1 -19.84 -4.59 -22.52
CA MET A 1 -19.05 -4.56 -21.27
C MET A 1 -18.52 -5.98 -21.04
N SER A 2 -17.21 -6.18 -20.95
CA SER A 2 -16.69 -7.52 -20.63
C SER A 2 -17.18 -7.93 -19.25
N LYS A 3 -17.61 -9.19 -19.10
CA LYS A 3 -18.01 -9.75 -17.81
C LYS A 3 -16.83 -9.61 -16.84
N VAL A 4 -17.03 -8.94 -15.71
CA VAL A 4 -16.02 -8.85 -14.65
C VAL A 4 -15.72 -10.26 -14.15
N ASP A 5 -14.44 -10.61 -14.04
CA ASP A 5 -13.98 -11.92 -13.59
C ASP A 5 -14.51 -12.24 -12.18
N GLU A 6 -15.06 -13.43 -11.97
CA GLU A 6 -15.67 -13.84 -10.70
C GLU A 6 -14.70 -13.75 -9.51
N ARG A 7 -13.40 -13.89 -9.78
CA ARG A 7 -12.36 -13.75 -8.76
C ARG A 7 -12.18 -12.31 -8.28
N VAL A 8 -12.56 -11.31 -9.08
CA VAL A 8 -12.59 -9.90 -8.64
C VAL A 8 -13.64 -9.73 -7.54
N TRP A 9 -14.82 -10.32 -7.73
CA TRP A 9 -15.89 -10.29 -6.73
C TRP A 9 -15.45 -10.97 -5.43
N ALA A 10 -14.83 -12.14 -5.52
CA ALA A 10 -14.27 -12.81 -4.35
C ALA A 10 -13.21 -11.97 -3.62
N GLY A 11 -12.36 -11.24 -4.35
CA GLY A 11 -11.42 -10.29 -3.77
C GLY A 11 -12.10 -9.13 -3.04
N ILE A 12 -13.18 -8.59 -3.61
CA ILE A 12 -13.99 -7.55 -2.95
C ILE A 12 -14.66 -8.11 -1.70
N ASP A 13 -15.17 -9.34 -1.71
CA ASP A 13 -15.71 -9.97 -0.51
C ASP A 13 -14.66 -10.06 0.60
N VAL A 14 -13.41 -10.46 0.27
CA VAL A 14 -12.31 -10.44 1.25
C VAL A 14 -11.99 -9.03 1.76
N LEU A 15 -12.00 -8.02 0.89
CA LEU A 15 -11.83 -6.62 1.30
C LEU A 15 -12.89 -6.21 2.33
N LEU A 16 -14.16 -6.52 2.07
CA LEU A 16 -15.28 -6.11 2.90
C LEU A 16 -15.35 -6.90 4.23
N ASP A 17 -15.09 -8.20 4.18
CA ASP A 17 -15.26 -9.10 5.33
C ASP A 17 -14.04 -9.15 6.25
N ASP A 18 -12.83 -9.18 5.68
CA ASP A 18 -11.61 -9.43 6.46
C ASP A 18 -10.87 -8.13 6.81
N TYR A 19 -10.69 -7.26 5.82
CA TYR A 19 -9.93 -6.01 5.98
C TYR A 19 -10.80 -4.86 6.53
N ALA A 20 -11.99 -4.65 5.94
CA ALA A 20 -12.93 -3.62 6.38
C ALA A 20 -13.83 -4.09 7.54
N ARG A 21 -13.99 -5.42 7.70
CA ARG A 21 -14.79 -6.06 8.78
C ARG A 21 -16.19 -5.48 8.91
N LEU A 22 -16.84 -5.30 7.77
CA LEU A 22 -18.15 -4.67 7.70
C LEU A 22 -19.21 -5.49 8.44
N VAL A 23 -20.02 -4.79 9.21
CA VAL A 23 -21.28 -5.30 9.77
C VAL A 23 -22.46 -4.49 9.25
N PRO A 24 -23.71 -5.03 9.27
CA PRO A 24 -24.87 -4.38 8.66
C PRO A 24 -25.16 -2.96 9.19
N GLU A 25 -24.81 -2.65 10.44
CA GLU A 25 -25.02 -1.36 11.07
C GLU A 25 -23.96 -0.30 10.71
N ASP A 26 -22.90 -0.69 10.01
CA ASP A 26 -21.84 0.21 9.58
C ASP A 26 -22.31 1.15 8.47
N GLN A 27 -21.79 2.36 8.50
CA GLN A 27 -21.99 3.36 7.45
C GLN A 27 -20.73 3.44 6.60
N VAL A 28 -20.90 3.37 5.27
CA VAL A 28 -19.78 3.22 4.35
C VAL A 28 -19.59 4.46 3.48
N LEU A 29 -18.36 4.95 3.41
CA LEU A 29 -17.91 5.97 2.46
C LEU A 29 -16.84 5.35 1.55
N VAL A 30 -17.07 5.36 0.24
CA VAL A 30 -16.07 5.00 -0.76
C VAL A 30 -15.56 6.28 -1.42
N ALA A 31 -14.33 6.68 -1.08
CA ALA A 31 -13.66 7.80 -1.71
C ALA A 31 -12.74 7.31 -2.83
N TYR A 32 -12.73 7.94 -4.00
CA TYR A 32 -11.98 7.39 -5.15
C TYR A 32 -11.39 8.46 -6.07
N THR A 33 -10.23 8.16 -6.68
CA THR A 33 -9.68 8.98 -7.76
C THR A 33 -10.32 8.63 -9.10
N PRO A 34 -10.34 9.53 -10.11
CA PRO A 34 -10.99 9.27 -11.39
C PRO A 34 -10.56 7.96 -12.07
N GLU A 35 -9.28 7.60 -11.97
CA GLU A 35 -8.66 6.39 -12.55
C GLU A 35 -9.12 5.09 -11.86
N SER A 36 -9.76 5.23 -10.71
CA SER A 36 -10.24 4.15 -9.86
C SER A 36 -11.77 4.08 -9.79
N ARG A 37 -12.48 4.88 -10.61
CA ARG A 37 -13.96 4.93 -10.64
C ARG A 37 -14.59 3.55 -10.86
N GLU A 38 -14.00 2.74 -11.73
CA GLU A 38 -14.49 1.39 -12.01
C GLU A 38 -14.39 0.49 -10.77
N SER A 39 -13.23 0.48 -10.12
CA SER A 39 -13.00 -0.26 -8.87
C SER A 39 -13.97 0.19 -7.75
N ALA A 40 -14.19 1.49 -7.63
CA ALA A 40 -15.14 2.05 -6.66
C ALA A 40 -16.60 1.62 -6.97
N ALA A 41 -16.97 1.57 -8.25
CA ALA A 41 -18.28 1.09 -8.69
C ALA A 41 -18.48 -0.41 -8.38
N TRP A 42 -17.43 -1.23 -8.51
CA TRP A 42 -17.51 -2.64 -8.12
C TRP A 42 -17.76 -2.80 -6.62
N ILE A 43 -17.02 -2.07 -5.77
CA ILE A 43 -17.22 -2.08 -4.31
C ILE A 43 -18.65 -1.65 -3.96
N ALA A 44 -19.12 -0.53 -4.52
CA ALA A 44 -20.48 -0.05 -4.30
C ALA A 44 -21.55 -1.05 -4.74
N THR A 45 -21.31 -1.76 -5.84
CA THR A 45 -22.22 -2.80 -6.35
C THR A 45 -22.34 -3.95 -5.35
N VAL A 46 -21.22 -4.45 -4.82
CA VAL A 46 -21.23 -5.54 -3.83
C VAL A 46 -21.88 -5.10 -2.52
N LEU A 47 -21.63 -3.86 -2.07
CA LEU A 47 -22.31 -3.29 -0.89
C LEU A 47 -23.83 -3.26 -1.08
N ARG A 48 -24.31 -2.77 -2.22
CA ARG A 48 -25.75 -2.74 -2.53
C ARG A 48 -26.36 -4.13 -2.62
N MET A 49 -25.63 -5.11 -3.18
CA MET A 49 -26.07 -6.52 -3.19
C MET A 49 -26.19 -7.10 -1.77
N ARG A 50 -25.44 -6.57 -0.80
CA ARG A 50 -25.51 -6.91 0.62
C ARG A 50 -26.54 -6.06 1.40
N GLY A 51 -27.33 -5.23 0.71
CA GLY A 51 -28.32 -4.35 1.34
C GLY A 51 -27.73 -3.13 2.04
N MET A 52 -26.47 -2.79 1.77
CA MET A 52 -25.79 -1.62 2.32
C MET A 52 -25.64 -0.54 1.26
N GLU A 53 -25.93 0.71 1.63
CA GLU A 53 -25.67 1.88 0.78
C GLU A 53 -24.32 2.50 1.14
N ALA A 54 -23.60 3.00 0.13
CA ALA A 54 -22.32 3.67 0.32
C ALA A 54 -22.37 5.09 -0.24
N ALA A 55 -21.92 6.05 0.55
CA ALA A 55 -21.62 7.38 0.03
C ALA A 55 -20.43 7.28 -0.93
N LEU A 56 -20.55 7.86 -2.13
CA LEU A 56 -19.47 7.87 -3.12
C LEU A 56 -18.88 9.27 -3.23
N LEU A 57 -17.57 9.40 -3.03
CA LEU A 57 -16.89 10.70 -3.02
C LEU A 57 -15.67 10.71 -3.94
N GLY A 58 -15.75 11.46 -5.03
CA GLY A 58 -14.60 11.67 -5.90
C GLY A 58 -13.52 12.52 -5.23
N MET A 59 -12.25 12.21 -5.46
CA MET A 59 -11.10 13.02 -5.02
C MET A 59 -10.12 13.22 -6.17
N ARG A 60 -9.43 14.37 -6.22
CA ARG A 60 -8.35 14.57 -7.20
C ARG A 60 -7.04 13.99 -6.65
N PRO A 61 -6.31 13.17 -7.41
CA PRO A 61 -5.05 12.61 -6.95
C PRO A 61 -3.97 13.69 -6.85
N LYS A 62 -2.96 13.47 -6.00
CA LYS A 62 -1.73 14.26 -6.04
C LYS A 62 -1.06 14.15 -7.42
N PRO A 63 -0.41 15.22 -7.91
CA PRO A 63 -0.15 16.51 -7.26
C PRO A 63 -1.23 17.57 -7.49
N PHE A 64 -2.40 17.21 -8.02
CA PHE A 64 -3.43 18.20 -8.34
C PHE A 64 -4.12 18.74 -7.07
N PRO A 65 -4.36 20.06 -6.98
CA PRO A 65 -5.06 20.65 -5.84
C PRO A 65 -6.55 20.24 -5.81
N ASP A 66 -7.07 19.98 -4.62
CA ASP A 66 -8.48 19.66 -4.36
C ASP A 66 -8.98 20.43 -3.11
N GLU A 67 -9.01 21.75 -3.23
CA GLU A 67 -9.33 22.66 -2.11
C GLU A 67 -10.74 22.46 -1.55
N THR A 68 -11.65 21.91 -2.35
CA THR A 68 -13.05 21.66 -1.96
C THR A 68 -13.26 20.29 -1.31
N PHE A 69 -12.25 19.40 -1.37
CA PHE A 69 -12.36 18.06 -0.79
C PHE A 69 -12.70 18.06 0.70
N PRO A 70 -12.10 18.90 1.57
CA PRO A 70 -12.46 18.94 2.98
C PRO A 70 -13.95 19.18 3.23
N GLN A 71 -14.58 20.12 2.50
CA GLN A 71 -15.99 20.45 2.65
C GLN A 71 -16.90 19.35 2.10
N ARG A 72 -16.52 18.76 0.94
CA ARG A 72 -17.27 17.63 0.36
C ARG A 72 -17.18 16.39 1.25
N LEU A 73 -16.02 16.15 1.86
CA LEU A 73 -15.83 15.08 2.84
C LEU A 73 -16.70 15.33 4.07
N ASP A 74 -16.64 16.51 4.66
CA ASP A 74 -17.44 16.89 5.82
C ASP A 74 -18.95 16.67 5.59
N ALA A 75 -19.46 17.10 4.43
CA ALA A 75 -20.85 16.92 4.05
C ALA A 75 -21.26 15.45 3.80
N ALA A 76 -20.30 14.60 3.38
CA ALA A 76 -20.54 13.19 3.16
C ALA A 76 -20.46 12.36 4.45
N LEU A 77 -19.88 12.92 5.51
CA LEU A 77 -19.67 12.22 6.77
C LEU A 77 -20.87 12.39 7.71
N PRO A 78 -21.35 11.30 8.34
CA PRO A 78 -22.45 11.35 9.28
C PRO A 78 -22.05 12.04 10.59
N PRO A 79 -22.96 12.70 11.32
CA PRO A 79 -22.69 13.14 12.69
C PRO A 79 -22.24 11.97 13.58
N ALA A 80 -21.26 12.17 14.45
CA ALA A 80 -20.73 11.10 15.31
C ALA A 80 -21.82 10.42 16.17
N GLU A 81 -22.77 11.22 16.67
CA GLU A 81 -23.90 10.80 17.49
C GLU A 81 -24.86 9.84 16.76
N SER A 82 -24.90 9.86 15.43
CA SER A 82 -25.87 9.10 14.63
C SER A 82 -25.34 7.72 14.18
N LEU A 83 -24.07 7.42 14.47
CA LEU A 83 -23.45 6.15 14.13
C LEU A 83 -24.04 5.01 14.99
N LYS A 84 -24.73 4.07 14.33
CA LYS A 84 -25.19 2.82 14.95
C LYS A 84 -24.06 1.79 15.05
N GLY A 85 -23.31 1.61 13.95
CA GLY A 85 -22.07 0.84 13.89
C GLY A 85 -20.83 1.73 13.86
N LYS A 86 -19.89 1.39 12.98
CA LYS A 86 -18.71 2.20 12.65
C LYS A 86 -18.93 2.98 11.36
N LEU A 87 -18.17 4.06 11.23
CA LEU A 87 -17.89 4.68 9.95
C LEU A 87 -16.75 3.94 9.25
N VAL A 88 -17.05 3.23 8.17
CA VAL A 88 -16.05 2.53 7.36
C VAL A 88 -15.73 3.33 6.12
N ILE A 89 -14.48 3.77 6.00
CA ILE A 89 -13.98 4.53 4.85
C ILE A 89 -13.10 3.62 4.00
N ILE A 90 -13.44 3.46 2.73
CA ILE A 90 -12.60 2.76 1.76
C ILE A 90 -12.11 3.79 0.74
N THR A 91 -10.82 4.11 0.75
CA THR A 91 -10.23 4.95 -0.29
C THR A 91 -9.68 4.08 -1.41
N VAL A 92 -9.99 4.43 -2.65
CA VAL A 92 -9.60 3.68 -3.84
C VAL A 92 -8.77 4.58 -4.74
N GLU A 93 -7.45 4.37 -4.73
CA GLU A 93 -6.48 5.17 -5.48
C GLU A 93 -5.61 4.26 -6.33
N ARG A 94 -5.23 4.73 -7.53
CA ARG A 94 -4.33 3.99 -8.41
C ARG A 94 -2.88 4.36 -8.11
N ASP A 95 -2.51 5.61 -8.35
CA ASP A 95 -1.09 5.98 -8.44
C ASP A 95 -0.54 6.75 -7.23
N SER A 96 -1.42 7.19 -6.32
CA SER A 96 -0.99 8.05 -5.19
C SER A 96 -1.76 7.73 -3.91
N MET A 97 -1.27 8.27 -2.80
CA MET A 97 -1.99 8.31 -1.53
C MET A 97 -2.25 9.76 -1.13
N SER A 98 -3.46 10.22 -1.44
CA SER A 98 -3.87 11.63 -1.36
C SER A 98 -4.65 11.92 -0.09
N HIS A 99 -4.74 13.19 0.30
CA HIS A 99 -5.65 13.66 1.37
C HIS A 99 -5.52 13.00 2.75
N MET A 100 -4.38 12.36 3.07
CA MET A 100 -4.20 11.66 4.36
C MET A 100 -4.49 12.55 5.57
N MET A 101 -3.99 13.79 5.56
CA MET A 101 -4.24 14.72 6.66
C MET A 101 -5.68 15.23 6.69
N THR A 102 -6.31 15.41 5.52
CA THR A 102 -7.72 15.80 5.43
C THR A 102 -8.63 14.74 6.04
N PHE A 103 -8.41 13.45 5.72
CA PHE A 103 -9.13 12.35 6.35
C PHE A 103 -8.88 12.30 7.85
N ARG A 104 -7.62 12.41 8.30
CA ARG A 104 -7.27 12.41 9.74
C ARG A 104 -7.99 13.53 10.49
N ASN A 105 -8.02 14.74 9.94
CA ASN A 105 -8.67 15.89 10.55
C ASN A 105 -10.19 15.71 10.60
N ALA A 106 -10.80 15.20 9.53
CA ALA A 106 -12.23 14.94 9.50
C ALA A 106 -12.64 13.87 10.51
N LEU A 107 -11.81 12.81 10.66
CA LEU A 107 -12.06 11.68 11.54
C LEU A 107 -11.78 11.98 13.03
N ALA A 108 -11.09 13.08 13.34
CA ALA A 108 -10.77 13.46 14.72
C ALA A 108 -12.00 13.75 15.60
N ARG A 109 -13.18 13.93 15.00
CA ARG A 109 -14.45 14.14 15.71
C ARG A 109 -15.13 12.85 16.19
N TYR A 110 -14.63 11.68 15.77
CA TYR A 110 -15.16 10.39 16.17
C TYR A 110 -14.22 9.72 17.16
N ASP A 111 -14.78 8.93 18.06
CA ASP A 111 -13.98 8.03 18.91
C ASP A 111 -13.14 7.08 18.04
N LEU A 112 -11.95 6.72 18.53
CA LEU A 112 -10.94 6.00 17.75
C LEU A 112 -11.40 4.60 17.29
N ASP A 113 -12.38 4.00 17.98
CA ASP A 113 -12.95 2.69 17.68
C ASP A 113 -14.24 2.77 16.85
N LYS A 114 -14.76 3.98 16.60
CA LYS A 114 -15.96 4.26 15.80
C LYS A 114 -15.69 4.46 14.32
N TRP A 115 -14.43 4.44 13.88
CA TRP A 115 -14.08 4.49 12.47
C TRP A 115 -12.99 3.50 12.08
N LEU A 116 -13.09 2.99 10.86
CA LEU A 116 -12.08 2.14 10.23
C LEU A 116 -11.84 2.66 8.83
N ALA A 117 -10.59 2.99 8.50
CA ALA A 117 -10.24 3.46 7.17
C ALA A 117 -9.29 2.49 6.47
N VAL A 118 -9.78 1.87 5.38
CA VAL A 118 -8.98 1.06 4.46
C VAL A 118 -8.52 1.94 3.30
N ARG A 119 -7.20 2.05 3.13
CA ARG A 119 -6.54 2.83 2.08
C ARG A 119 -5.99 1.88 1.02
N ILE A 120 -6.60 1.85 -0.15
CA ILE A 120 -6.12 1.08 -1.30
C ILE A 120 -5.27 1.98 -2.19
N ILE A 121 -4.04 1.57 -2.46
CA ILE A 121 -3.18 2.10 -3.53
C ILE A 121 -2.99 1.01 -4.60
N ASN A 122 -2.66 1.39 -5.84
CA ASN A 122 -2.57 0.50 -7.01
C ASN A 122 -3.89 -0.20 -7.36
N ALA A 123 -5.03 0.47 -7.11
CA ALA A 123 -6.34 -0.04 -7.45
C ALA A 123 -6.44 -0.39 -8.95
N SER A 124 -6.72 -1.67 -9.21
CA SER A 124 -6.83 -2.25 -10.54
C SER A 124 -7.57 -3.59 -10.43
N GLN A 125 -8.00 -4.16 -11.55
CA GLN A 125 -8.56 -5.51 -11.55
C GLN A 125 -7.58 -6.52 -10.92
N ASP A 126 -6.29 -6.41 -11.25
CA ASP A 126 -5.23 -7.26 -10.72
C ASP A 126 -5.06 -7.14 -9.20
N PHE A 127 -5.32 -5.97 -8.61
CA PHE A 127 -5.30 -5.80 -7.15
C PHE A 127 -6.35 -6.70 -6.48
N PHE A 128 -7.60 -6.65 -6.94
CA PHE A 128 -8.66 -7.50 -6.38
C PHE A 128 -8.42 -8.98 -6.66
N LEU A 129 -7.87 -9.31 -7.83
CA LEU A 129 -7.57 -10.70 -8.21
C LEU A 129 -6.40 -11.31 -7.42
N LYS A 130 -5.34 -10.56 -7.17
CA LYS A 130 -4.04 -11.09 -6.73
C LYS A 130 -3.65 -10.66 -5.33
N ALA A 131 -4.00 -9.44 -4.90
CA ALA A 131 -3.57 -8.93 -3.60
C ALA A 131 -4.58 -9.27 -2.49
N LEU A 132 -5.87 -9.30 -2.81
CA LEU A 132 -6.94 -9.60 -1.86
C LEU A 132 -7.29 -11.10 -1.78
N ASN A 133 -6.46 -11.97 -2.34
CA ASN A 133 -6.62 -13.42 -2.22
C ASN A 133 -6.01 -14.01 -0.93
N VAL A 134 -5.29 -13.19 -0.14
CA VAL A 134 -4.77 -13.58 1.18
C VAL A 134 -5.43 -12.73 2.25
N ARG A 135 -5.85 -13.40 3.34
CA ARG A 135 -6.50 -12.78 4.50
C ARG A 135 -5.46 -12.25 5.50
N SER A 136 -5.84 -11.22 6.24
CA SER A 136 -5.04 -10.56 7.27
C SER A 136 -4.57 -11.51 8.38
N GLY A 137 -5.33 -12.56 8.69
CA GLY A 137 -4.91 -13.61 9.64
C GLY A 137 -3.65 -14.35 9.16
N MET A 138 -3.66 -14.84 7.92
CA MET A 138 -2.50 -15.51 7.30
C MET A 138 -1.30 -14.57 7.20
N LEU A 139 -1.52 -13.31 6.79
CA LEU A 139 -0.44 -12.31 6.75
C LEU A 139 0.12 -12.01 8.14
N SER A 140 -0.71 -12.06 9.18
CA SER A 140 -0.27 -11.87 10.56
C SER A 140 0.66 -12.99 11.02
N GLU A 141 0.36 -14.24 10.68
CA GLU A 141 1.19 -15.41 10.98
C GLU A 141 2.52 -15.37 10.23
N LEU A 142 2.49 -15.13 8.92
CA LEU A 142 3.69 -15.01 8.08
C LEU A 142 4.60 -13.88 8.58
N ASN A 143 4.04 -12.69 8.80
CA ASN A 143 4.81 -11.55 9.29
C ASN A 143 5.37 -11.80 10.70
N ALA A 144 4.63 -12.47 11.58
CA ALA A 144 5.14 -12.83 12.91
C ALA A 144 6.34 -13.78 12.82
N GLY A 145 6.29 -14.78 11.93
CA GLY A 145 7.41 -15.69 11.68
C GLY A 145 8.66 -14.99 11.16
N LEU A 146 8.50 -14.04 10.23
CA LEU A 146 9.60 -13.20 9.74
C LEU A 146 10.18 -12.33 10.85
N LEU A 147 9.34 -11.66 11.63
CA LEU A 147 9.78 -10.78 12.72
C LEU A 147 10.53 -11.55 13.81
N ASP A 148 10.11 -12.77 14.17
CA ASP A 148 10.81 -13.58 15.17
C ASP A 148 12.27 -13.85 14.76
N ARG A 149 12.53 -14.01 13.46
CA ARG A 149 13.88 -14.19 12.91
C ARG A 149 14.62 -12.85 12.82
N PHE A 150 13.98 -11.83 12.26
CA PHE A 150 14.63 -10.55 11.97
C PHE A 150 14.99 -9.74 13.22
N MET A 151 14.16 -9.78 14.28
CA MET A 151 14.45 -9.05 15.52
C MET A 151 15.69 -9.58 16.25
N LYS A 152 16.11 -10.83 15.98
CA LYS A 152 17.31 -11.45 16.56
C LYS A 152 18.56 -11.25 15.69
N ALA A 153 18.39 -10.83 14.44
CA ALA A 153 19.48 -10.67 13.48
C ALA A 153 20.16 -9.30 13.64
N ARG A 154 21.47 -9.27 13.42
CA ARG A 154 22.27 -8.03 13.32
C ARG A 154 22.60 -7.65 11.88
N GLU A 155 22.48 -8.60 10.95
CA GLU A 155 22.80 -8.42 9.54
C GLU A 155 21.87 -9.30 8.69
N LEU A 156 21.42 -8.78 7.56
CA LEU A 156 20.74 -9.53 6.49
C LEU A 156 21.63 -9.53 5.25
N LYS A 157 21.69 -10.68 4.58
CA LYS A 157 22.33 -10.84 3.26
C LYS A 157 21.27 -11.19 2.23
N VAL A 158 21.09 -10.33 1.23
CA VAL A 158 20.09 -10.52 0.18
C VAL A 158 20.80 -10.81 -1.13
N LYS A 159 20.58 -12.01 -1.69
CA LYS A 159 21.14 -12.40 -2.99
C LYS A 159 20.04 -12.82 -3.95
N THR A 160 20.12 -12.37 -5.20
CA THR A 160 19.19 -12.80 -6.26
C THR A 160 19.96 -13.33 -7.47
N PRO A 161 19.36 -14.23 -8.29
CA PRO A 161 19.95 -14.67 -9.55
C PRO A 161 20.24 -13.53 -10.54
N SER A 162 19.48 -12.43 -10.48
CA SER A 162 19.71 -11.23 -11.30
C SER A 162 20.94 -10.41 -10.88
N GLY A 163 21.59 -10.78 -9.78
CA GLY A 163 22.83 -10.19 -9.32
C GLY A 163 22.68 -9.15 -8.22
N THR A 164 21.52 -9.08 -7.55
CA THR A 164 21.46 -8.37 -6.26
C THR A 164 22.38 -9.12 -5.28
N ASP A 165 23.23 -8.38 -4.58
CA ASP A 165 24.05 -8.85 -3.47
C ASP A 165 24.18 -7.69 -2.48
N LEU A 166 23.30 -7.67 -1.48
CA LEU A 166 23.23 -6.63 -0.47
C LEU A 166 23.56 -7.18 0.91
N ARG A 167 24.30 -6.38 1.68
CA ARG A 167 24.54 -6.57 3.11
C ARG A 167 23.87 -5.43 3.85
N ILE A 168 22.94 -5.77 4.73
CA ILE A 168 22.09 -4.81 5.44
C ILE A 168 22.34 -4.99 6.94
N GLY A 169 22.97 -4.00 7.58
CA GLY A 169 23.12 -3.96 9.02
C GLY A 169 21.81 -3.56 9.69
N LEU A 170 21.40 -4.32 10.70
CA LEU A 170 20.18 -4.06 11.48
C LEU A 170 20.53 -3.46 12.84
N ASP A 171 19.77 -2.43 13.24
CA ASP A 171 19.87 -1.80 14.56
C ASP A 171 18.48 -1.82 15.20
N SER A 172 18.09 -2.98 15.71
CA SER A 172 16.76 -3.18 16.33
C SER A 172 16.61 -2.49 17.69
N GLU A 173 17.71 -2.02 18.28
CA GLU A 173 17.67 -1.21 19.51
C GLU A 173 17.25 0.23 19.18
N ARG A 174 17.77 0.78 18.08
CA ARG A 174 17.44 2.13 17.63
C ARG A 174 16.18 2.20 16.77
N TYR A 175 15.94 1.21 15.91
CA TYR A 175 14.87 1.21 14.92
C TYR A 175 13.89 0.07 15.11
N ARG A 176 12.63 0.43 15.32
CA ARG A 176 11.54 -0.54 15.49
C ARG A 176 11.12 -1.13 14.16
N TRP A 177 10.84 -2.43 14.18
CA TRP A 177 10.16 -3.09 13.07
C TRP A 177 8.69 -2.69 13.01
N ILE A 178 8.21 -2.46 11.79
CA ILE A 178 6.82 -2.20 11.46
C ILE A 178 6.30 -3.41 10.69
N SER A 179 5.07 -3.83 10.98
CA SER A 179 4.40 -4.91 10.25
C SER A 179 3.06 -4.40 9.71
N ASN A 180 2.98 -4.29 8.38
CA ASN A 180 1.72 -4.10 7.70
C ASN A 180 1.11 -5.47 7.39
N ARG A 181 0.26 -5.94 8.31
CA ARG A 181 -0.44 -7.23 8.23
C ARG A 181 -1.94 -7.09 7.89
N GLY A 182 -2.38 -5.88 7.54
CA GLY A 182 -3.78 -5.63 7.18
C GLY A 182 -4.78 -5.71 8.34
N VAL A 183 -4.32 -5.78 9.59
CA VAL A 183 -5.17 -5.80 10.77
C VAL A 183 -5.37 -4.39 11.28
N TRP A 184 -6.63 -3.93 11.26
CA TRP A 184 -7.02 -2.64 11.82
C TRP A 184 -6.78 -2.56 13.34
N ARG A 185 -6.40 -1.36 13.79
CA ARG A 185 -6.36 -0.95 15.20
C ARG A 185 -7.11 0.38 15.35
N PRO A 186 -7.84 0.61 16.46
CA PRO A 186 -8.49 1.89 16.71
C PRO A 186 -7.56 3.09 16.46
N GLY A 187 -8.05 4.09 15.73
CA GLY A 187 -7.30 5.30 15.40
C GLY A 187 -6.26 5.16 14.28
N SER A 188 -6.19 4.00 13.60
CA SER A 188 -5.22 3.76 12.53
C SER A 188 -5.85 3.51 11.16
N PHE A 189 -5.10 3.84 10.11
CA PHE A 189 -5.43 3.49 8.74
C PHE A 189 -4.85 2.11 8.42
N VAL A 190 -5.64 1.26 7.77
CA VAL A 190 -5.16 0.03 7.13
C VAL A 190 -4.72 0.38 5.72
N ILE A 191 -3.49 0.06 5.34
CA ILE A 191 -2.97 0.32 3.99
C ILE A 191 -2.88 -1.00 3.25
N LEU A 192 -3.54 -1.08 2.08
CA LEU A 192 -3.51 -2.23 1.20
C LEU A 192 -2.79 -1.89 -0.12
N PRO A 193 -2.05 -2.85 -0.71
CA PRO A 193 -1.89 -4.23 -0.28
C PRO A 193 -1.05 -4.37 1.01
N ALA A 194 -1.43 -5.32 1.87
CA ALA A 194 -0.68 -5.67 3.08
C ALA A 194 0.25 -6.86 2.82
N GLY A 195 1.08 -7.20 3.81
CA GLY A 195 1.97 -8.37 3.77
C GLY A 195 3.45 -8.03 3.83
N GLU A 196 3.80 -6.87 4.39
CA GLU A 196 5.19 -6.44 4.51
C GLU A 196 5.62 -6.25 5.96
N VAL A 197 6.90 -6.50 6.20
CA VAL A 197 7.61 -6.09 7.42
C VAL A 197 8.75 -5.16 7.00
N ALA A 198 8.92 -4.06 7.73
CA ALA A 198 9.88 -3.03 7.39
C ALA A 198 10.61 -2.46 8.61
N THR A 199 11.83 -1.99 8.40
CA THR A 199 12.59 -1.24 9.40
C THR A 199 13.57 -0.28 8.73
N PHE A 200 14.14 0.64 9.51
CA PHE A 200 15.26 1.46 9.07
C PHE A 200 16.56 0.64 9.22
N PRO A 201 17.34 0.46 8.14
CA PRO A 201 18.64 -0.19 8.26
C PRO A 201 19.63 0.72 8.98
N GLY A 202 20.56 0.12 9.73
CA GLY A 202 21.72 0.83 10.27
C GLY A 202 22.75 1.12 9.17
N THR A 203 23.02 0.14 8.31
CA THR A 203 23.89 0.26 7.14
C THR A 203 23.33 -0.54 5.95
N VAL A 204 23.68 -0.14 4.73
CA VAL A 204 23.39 -0.90 3.51
C VAL A 204 24.58 -0.78 2.57
N ASP A 205 25.14 -1.91 2.15
CA ASP A 205 26.24 -1.98 1.19
C ASP A 205 25.96 -3.04 0.13
N GLY A 206 26.44 -2.82 -1.09
CA GLY A 206 26.45 -3.81 -2.16
C GLY A 206 25.74 -3.35 -3.42
N VAL A 207 25.14 -4.29 -4.16
CA VAL A 207 24.46 -4.02 -5.43
C VAL A 207 23.00 -4.44 -5.34
N LEU A 208 22.09 -3.50 -5.61
CA LEU A 208 20.68 -3.77 -5.83
C LEU A 208 20.42 -3.89 -7.34
N VAL A 209 19.81 -4.98 -7.79
CA VAL A 209 19.30 -5.12 -9.15
C VAL A 209 17.78 -5.06 -9.10
N ALA A 210 17.22 -3.88 -9.41
CA ALA A 210 15.78 -3.67 -9.45
C ALA A 210 15.23 -4.14 -10.80
N ASP A 211 14.64 -5.34 -10.82
CA ASP A 211 14.16 -6.05 -12.01
C ASP A 211 12.65 -6.39 -11.95
N GLY A 212 11.96 -6.00 -10.89
CA GLY A 212 10.51 -6.15 -10.74
C GLY A 212 9.74 -4.97 -11.32
N ALA A 213 9.50 -3.97 -10.48
CA ALA A 213 8.89 -2.70 -10.87
C ALA A 213 9.32 -1.59 -9.90
N PHE A 214 9.23 -0.34 -10.33
CA PHE A 214 9.33 0.82 -9.44
C PHE A 214 7.94 1.37 -9.07
N ASN A 215 7.87 2.07 -7.94
CA ASN A 215 6.72 2.88 -7.56
C ASN A 215 7.24 4.26 -7.15
N ILE A 216 6.62 5.32 -7.67
CA ILE A 216 6.89 6.69 -7.27
C ILE A 216 5.58 7.35 -6.86
N ASN A 217 5.61 8.20 -5.83
CA ASN A 217 4.45 8.97 -5.39
C ASN A 217 4.26 10.22 -6.26
N ALA A 218 4.23 10.03 -7.58
CA ALA A 218 4.06 11.07 -8.59
C ALA A 218 3.49 10.43 -9.86
N LEU A 219 2.79 11.24 -10.66
CA LEU A 219 2.30 10.79 -11.96
C LEU A 219 3.47 10.63 -12.92
N THR A 220 3.54 9.47 -13.57
CA THR A 220 4.57 9.14 -14.56
C THR A 220 3.94 8.40 -15.74
N GLN A 221 4.52 8.62 -16.92
CA GLN A 221 4.18 7.87 -18.14
C GLN A 221 5.19 6.74 -18.42
N VAL A 222 6.28 6.68 -17.65
CA VAL A 222 7.31 5.66 -17.76
C VAL A 222 6.74 4.31 -17.32
N ASP A 223 6.95 3.26 -18.12
CA ASP A 223 6.54 1.90 -17.76
C ASP A 223 7.22 1.49 -16.45
N ALA A 224 6.41 1.24 -15.42
CA ALA A 224 6.88 0.88 -14.09
C ALA A 224 7.63 -0.45 -14.05
N ARG A 225 7.44 -1.33 -15.05
CA ARG A 225 8.01 -2.69 -15.08
C ARG A 225 9.47 -2.65 -15.49
N LEU A 226 10.33 -3.21 -14.64
CA LEU A 226 11.78 -3.20 -14.84
C LEU A 226 12.33 -4.53 -15.37
N ALA A 227 11.47 -5.53 -15.59
CA ALA A 227 11.90 -6.85 -16.08
C ALA A 227 12.69 -6.82 -17.39
N LYS A 228 12.40 -5.85 -18.28
CA LYS A 228 13.13 -5.66 -19.55
C LYS A 228 14.30 -4.69 -19.42
N ASN A 229 14.23 -3.76 -18.47
CA ASN A 229 15.18 -2.67 -18.30
C ASN A 229 15.53 -2.55 -16.81
N PRO A 230 16.25 -3.53 -16.24
CA PRO A 230 16.56 -3.51 -14.82
C PRO A 230 17.46 -2.32 -14.50
N ILE A 231 17.38 -1.83 -13.26
CA ILE A 231 18.25 -0.79 -12.74
C ILE A 231 19.24 -1.46 -11.79
N ARG A 232 20.53 -1.40 -12.08
CA ARG A 232 21.58 -1.84 -11.16
C ARG A 232 22.04 -0.64 -10.37
N ILE A 233 21.97 -0.67 -9.05
CA ILE A 233 22.33 0.44 -8.17
C ILE A 233 23.43 -0.04 -7.23
N ARG A 234 24.57 0.65 -7.23
CA ARG A 234 25.65 0.41 -6.27
C ARG A 234 25.42 1.26 -5.03
N ILE A 235 25.41 0.62 -3.88
CA ILE A 235 25.17 1.25 -2.58
C ILE A 235 26.42 1.09 -1.72
N GLN A 236 26.90 2.19 -1.16
CA GLN A 236 28.03 2.24 -0.25
C GLN A 236 27.69 3.14 0.94
N ASP A 237 27.92 2.65 2.16
CA ASP A 237 27.64 3.37 3.40
C ASP A 237 26.18 3.87 3.50
N GLY A 238 25.25 3.12 2.92
CA GLY A 238 23.83 3.48 2.85
C GLY A 238 23.49 4.52 1.77
N HIS A 239 24.42 4.86 0.88
CA HIS A 239 24.20 5.80 -0.22
C HIS A 239 24.31 5.12 -1.59
N ALA A 240 23.33 5.34 -2.45
CA ALA A 240 23.43 5.05 -3.89
C ALA A 240 24.52 5.95 -4.49
N VAL A 241 25.64 5.35 -4.86
CA VAL A 241 26.82 6.03 -5.40
C VAL A 241 26.90 5.92 -6.93
N ASP A 242 26.16 4.98 -7.52
CA ASP A 242 26.19 4.69 -8.94
C ASP A 242 24.91 3.96 -9.39
N TYR A 243 24.58 4.06 -10.67
CA TYR A 243 23.55 3.22 -11.27
C TYR A 243 23.79 2.95 -12.76
N GLU A 244 23.30 1.81 -13.23
CA GLU A 244 23.31 1.41 -14.64
C GLU A 244 21.89 1.02 -15.06
N CYS A 245 21.43 1.52 -16.20
CA CYS A 245 20.18 1.13 -16.83
C CYS A 245 20.24 1.38 -18.33
N ASP A 246 19.82 0.39 -19.13
CA ASP A 246 19.86 0.45 -20.59
C ASP A 246 18.75 1.33 -21.19
N SER A 247 17.71 1.66 -20.41
CA SER A 247 16.60 2.49 -20.87
C SER A 247 16.85 3.98 -20.62
N PRO A 248 16.96 4.82 -21.67
CA PRO A 248 17.13 6.26 -21.49
C PRO A 248 15.95 6.95 -20.80
N GLU A 249 14.76 6.36 -20.87
CA GLU A 249 13.58 6.89 -20.18
C GLU A 249 13.64 6.61 -18.67
N VAL A 250 13.99 5.38 -18.30
CA VAL A 250 14.14 5.00 -16.89
C VAL A 250 15.34 5.72 -16.27
N SER A 251 16.47 5.84 -16.98
CA SER A 251 17.64 6.58 -16.50
C SER A 251 17.32 8.04 -16.19
N ARG A 252 16.58 8.74 -17.06
CA ARG A 252 16.13 10.12 -16.79
C ARG A 252 15.25 10.22 -15.54
N LEU A 253 14.40 9.22 -15.29
CA LEU A 253 13.60 9.17 -14.07
C LEU A 253 14.48 8.99 -12.83
N VAL A 254 15.44 8.06 -12.87
CA VAL A 254 16.40 7.84 -11.78
C VAL A 254 17.20 9.10 -11.49
N GLU A 255 17.71 9.78 -12.52
CA GLU A 255 18.45 11.04 -12.39
C GLU A 255 17.62 12.14 -11.72
N ALA A 256 16.37 12.30 -12.17
CA ALA A 256 15.45 13.28 -11.59
C ALA A 256 15.16 13.00 -10.11
N VAL A 257 15.03 11.73 -9.73
CA VAL A 257 14.87 11.31 -8.33
C VAL A 257 16.16 11.59 -7.55
N PHE A 258 17.32 11.18 -8.07
CA PHE A 258 18.63 11.31 -7.43
C PHE A 258 19.11 12.77 -7.28
N ALA A 259 18.52 13.71 -8.02
CA ALA A 259 18.74 15.14 -7.87
C ALA A 259 18.04 15.73 -6.64
N GLN A 260 17.05 15.04 -6.05
CA GLN A 260 16.33 15.54 -4.88
C GLN A 260 17.17 15.39 -3.60
N PRO A 261 17.02 16.27 -2.59
CA PRO A 261 17.71 16.15 -1.32
C PRO A 261 17.47 14.78 -0.65
N ASN A 262 18.53 14.16 -0.13
CA ASN A 262 18.50 12.86 0.57
C ASN A 262 18.00 11.64 -0.26
N SER A 263 17.70 11.80 -1.53
CA SER A 263 17.13 10.76 -2.40
C SER A 263 18.04 9.55 -2.64
N ARG A 264 19.36 9.74 -2.48
CA ARG A 264 20.36 8.68 -2.63
C ARG A 264 20.54 7.84 -1.36
N ARG A 265 19.81 8.09 -0.28
CA ARG A 265 19.97 7.35 0.98
C ARG A 265 19.04 6.14 1.01
N ALA A 266 19.57 4.98 1.38
CA ALA A 266 18.76 3.81 1.70
C ALA A 266 18.10 4.03 3.07
N VAL A 267 16.81 4.34 3.07
CA VAL A 267 16.05 4.73 4.27
C VAL A 267 15.12 3.65 4.80
N SER A 268 14.90 2.56 4.07
CA SER A 268 14.05 1.47 4.54
C SER A 268 14.49 0.15 3.93
N TYR A 269 14.45 -0.91 4.72
CA TYR A 269 14.41 -2.27 4.23
C TYR A 269 13.01 -2.83 4.45
N THR A 270 12.44 -3.40 3.40
CA THR A 270 11.11 -4.02 3.43
C THR A 270 11.22 -5.43 2.89
N HIS A 271 10.61 -6.38 3.59
CA HIS A 271 10.46 -7.76 3.15
C HIS A 271 8.98 -8.10 3.02
N SER A 272 8.61 -8.68 1.89
CA SER A 272 7.32 -9.31 1.67
C SER A 272 7.54 -10.69 1.06
N GLU A 273 6.81 -11.69 1.57
CA GLU A 273 6.83 -13.01 0.94
C GLU A 273 5.78 -13.08 -0.17
N PRO A 274 6.14 -13.54 -1.39
CA PRO A 274 5.15 -13.82 -2.40
C PRO A 274 4.22 -14.93 -1.90
N THR A 275 2.92 -14.72 -2.04
CA THR A 275 1.83 -15.55 -1.49
C THR A 275 1.66 -16.92 -2.16
N ARG A 276 2.71 -17.45 -2.80
CA ARG A 276 2.73 -18.86 -3.21
C ARG A 276 3.41 -19.69 -2.14
N PRO A 277 2.69 -20.57 -1.42
CA PRO A 277 3.38 -21.67 -0.76
C PRO A 277 4.11 -22.44 -1.86
N ARG A 278 5.44 -22.47 -1.82
CA ARG A 278 6.16 -23.57 -2.47
C ARG A 278 5.83 -24.80 -1.64
N LEU A 279 4.75 -25.49 -2.00
CA LEU A 279 4.59 -26.89 -1.67
C LEU A 279 5.65 -27.64 -2.47
N THR A 280 6.86 -27.72 -1.91
CA THR A 280 7.81 -28.76 -2.29
C THR A 280 7.48 -29.97 -1.44
N SER A 281 6.94 -30.99 -2.09
CA SER A 281 6.98 -32.38 -1.64
C SER A 281 8.41 -32.83 -1.37
#